data_AF-A0A6A6VV78-F1
#
_entry.id   AF-A0A6A6VV78-F1
#
_cell.length_a   1.000
_cell.length_b   1.000
_cell.length_c   1.000
_cell.angle_alpha   90.00
_cell.angle_beta   90.00
_cell.angle_gamma   90.00
#
_symmetry.space_group_name_H-M   'P 1'
#
loop_
_entity.id
_entity.type
_entity.pdbx_description
1 polymer ?
#
loop_
_entity_poly.entity_id
_entity_poly.type
_entity_poly.pdbx_seq_one_letter_code
_entity_poly.pdbx_strand_id
1 'polypeptide(L)'
;MSAPEVLEALLQLEDSPANSRPTRYNTLLSKIVSTTSDEHLGPNLIAYAESILGDSNGIVTSRPLLASFVEEYRNLQDANTKIEVGTRVLEILQPRVVSFEEQDTKIKESLSDAYQELEDYSGAAKVLQTITLDSSQRAISDDDKAQIWIRIVRCYLEDDDPTNAMSYLNHVKNVLFHVQDKATKLMFQLSQARILDSQRQFLEASASYHGVSFEADVDEAERLMVLGKAITCAVLAPAGPTRAKTLARLYKDERASTIEQFGILEKIFLDRILSPEQVKAFETTLEQHQLAKTADGSTVLEKAVLEHNLLAASRLYSNIGFDELGVLLGVNAERAESYAAQMIEQGRLAGYIDQIDRFIFFEGEGSGERKTKHAERAVGKEVRKWDANVQSLAEEVEKITTLIQNRQPEFYEENMAH
;
A
#
# COMPACT_ATOMS: atom_id res chain seq x y z
N MET A 1 10.68 -41.76 8.53
CA MET A 1 9.88 -42.97 8.86
C MET A 1 9.45 -42.87 10.32
N SER A 2 8.21 -43.26 10.65
CA SER A 2 7.72 -43.26 12.02
C SER A 2 8.44 -44.32 12.86
N ALA A 3 8.61 -44.03 14.15
CA ALA A 3 9.24 -44.94 15.09
C ALA A 3 8.33 -46.17 15.29
N PRO A 4 8.86 -47.40 15.21
CA PRO A 4 8.07 -48.64 15.31
C PRO A 4 7.34 -48.76 16.66
N GLU A 5 7.91 -48.21 17.74
CA GLU A 5 7.29 -48.19 19.06
C GLU A 5 5.99 -47.36 19.11
N VAL A 6 5.90 -46.30 18.31
CA VAL A 6 4.70 -45.45 18.24
C VAL A 6 3.60 -46.13 17.44
N LEU A 7 3.96 -46.81 16.35
CA LEU A 7 3.01 -47.61 15.56
C LEU A 7 2.42 -48.78 16.37
N GLU A 8 3.24 -49.51 17.13
CA GLU A 8 2.75 -50.58 18.01
C GLU A 8 1.84 -50.03 19.11
N ALA A 9 2.17 -48.88 19.70
CA ALA A 9 1.33 -48.23 20.70
C ALA A 9 -0.02 -47.80 20.12
N LEU A 10 -0.05 -47.27 18.89
CA LEU A 10 -1.30 -46.87 18.21
C LEU A 10 -2.20 -48.09 17.91
N LEU A 11 -1.63 -49.19 17.42
CA LEU A 11 -2.38 -50.42 17.17
C LEU A 11 -3.00 -50.99 18.46
N GLN A 12 -2.27 -50.96 19.58
CA GLN A 12 -2.80 -51.39 20.89
C GLN A 12 -3.92 -50.47 21.42
N LEU A 13 -3.96 -49.21 20.97
CA LEU A 13 -4.99 -48.24 21.36
C LEU A 13 -6.28 -48.40 20.57
N GLU A 14 -6.21 -48.87 19.33
CA GLU A 14 -7.39 -49.20 18.51
C GLU A 14 -8.19 -50.37 19.12
N ASP A 15 -7.50 -51.36 19.69
CA ASP A 15 -8.12 -52.52 20.35
C ASP A 15 -8.58 -52.26 21.81
N SER A 16 -8.25 -51.09 22.38
CA SER A 16 -8.55 -50.77 23.77
C SER A 16 -10.03 -50.39 24.01
N PRO A 17 -10.58 -50.56 25.24
CA PRO A 17 -11.97 -50.20 25.55
C PRO A 17 -12.24 -48.69 25.47
N ALA A 18 -13.41 -48.32 24.92
CA ALA A 18 -13.79 -46.96 24.52
C ALA A 18 -13.67 -45.88 25.62
N ASN A 19 -13.90 -46.24 26.89
CA ASN A 19 -13.81 -45.29 28.01
C ASN A 19 -12.38 -44.86 28.38
N SER A 20 -11.36 -45.67 28.07
CA SER A 20 -9.97 -45.38 28.42
C SER A 20 -9.15 -44.82 27.26
N ARG A 21 -9.69 -44.93 26.03
CA ARG A 21 -9.02 -44.51 24.79
C ARG A 21 -8.60 -43.04 24.82
N PRO A 22 -9.48 -42.06 25.11
CA PRO A 22 -9.11 -40.64 25.01
C PRO A 22 -7.92 -40.25 25.88
N THR A 23 -7.87 -40.73 27.12
CA THR A 23 -6.77 -40.44 28.05
C THR A 23 -5.45 -41.04 27.57
N ARG A 24 -5.48 -42.25 27.02
CA ARG A 24 -4.27 -42.92 26.52
C ARG A 24 -3.74 -42.28 25.24
N TYR A 25 -4.61 -41.87 24.31
CA TYR A 25 -4.21 -41.10 23.12
C TYR A 25 -3.55 -39.78 23.50
N ASN A 26 -4.13 -39.01 24.43
CA ASN A 26 -3.51 -37.77 24.92
C ASN A 26 -2.15 -37.99 25.61
N THR A 27 -2.00 -39.10 26.34
CA THR A 27 -0.71 -39.46 26.98
C THR A 27 0.34 -39.86 25.93
N LEU A 28 -0.08 -40.52 24.85
CA LEU A 28 0.81 -40.87 23.74
C LEU A 28 1.23 -39.60 22.99
N LEU A 29 0.30 -38.67 22.73
CA LEU A 29 0.60 -37.39 22.09
C LEU A 29 1.66 -36.60 22.86
N SER A 30 1.49 -36.44 24.17
CA SER A 30 2.48 -35.75 25.00
C SER A 30 3.83 -36.46 25.03
N LYS A 31 3.85 -37.80 24.99
CA LYS A 31 5.08 -38.59 24.86
C LYS A 31 5.77 -38.36 23.52
N ILE A 32 5.02 -38.31 22.41
CA ILE A 32 5.57 -38.04 21.07
C ILE A 32 6.23 -36.66 21.04
N VAL A 33 5.55 -35.62 21.55
CA VAL A 33 6.07 -34.24 21.53
C VAL A 33 7.28 -34.05 22.45
N SER A 34 7.33 -34.74 23.60
CA SER A 34 8.40 -34.55 24.60
C SER A 34 9.65 -35.43 24.39
N THR A 35 9.50 -36.59 23.75
CA THR A 35 10.53 -37.65 23.77
C THR A 35 11.15 -37.90 22.40
N THR A 36 10.54 -37.42 21.32
CA THR A 36 10.98 -37.73 19.95
C THR A 36 11.99 -36.70 19.46
N SER A 37 13.09 -37.16 18.86
CA SER A 37 14.03 -36.32 18.10
C SER A 37 13.34 -35.71 16.87
N ASP A 38 13.73 -34.50 16.48
CA ASP A 38 13.12 -33.74 15.36
C ASP A 38 12.92 -34.57 14.08
N GLU A 39 13.86 -35.46 13.74
CA GLU A 39 13.82 -36.29 12.53
C GLU A 39 12.69 -37.34 12.49
N HIS A 40 12.16 -37.75 13.64
CA HIS A 40 11.06 -38.72 13.75
C HIS A 40 9.74 -38.09 14.17
N LEU A 41 9.74 -36.81 14.53
CA LEU A 41 8.58 -36.11 15.08
C LEU A 41 7.46 -35.99 14.04
N GLY A 42 7.78 -35.54 12.83
CA GLY A 42 6.81 -35.40 11.73
C GLY A 42 6.09 -36.72 11.39
N PRO A 43 6.82 -37.80 11.06
CA PRO A 43 6.23 -39.09 10.76
C PRO A 43 5.38 -39.68 11.90
N ASN A 44 5.79 -39.47 13.17
CA ASN A 44 5.04 -39.95 14.33
C ASN A 44 3.71 -39.20 14.52
N LEU A 45 3.70 -37.89 14.29
CA LEU A 45 2.49 -37.07 14.35
C LEU A 45 1.51 -37.40 13.22
N ILE A 46 2.02 -37.68 12.01
CA ILE A 46 1.21 -38.14 10.88
C ILE A 46 0.55 -39.48 11.22
N ALA A 47 1.32 -40.45 11.73
CA ALA A 47 0.77 -41.76 12.11
C ALA A 47 -0.29 -41.65 13.23
N TYR A 48 -0.08 -40.74 14.19
CA TYR A 48 -1.06 -40.44 15.24
C TYR A 48 -2.37 -39.88 14.66
N ALA A 49 -2.28 -38.95 13.71
CA ALA A 49 -3.45 -38.39 13.03
C ALA A 49 -4.18 -39.44 12.17
N GLU A 50 -3.46 -40.31 11.46
CA GLU A 50 -4.03 -41.42 10.69
C GLU A 50 -4.85 -42.37 11.58
N SER A 51 -4.34 -42.71 12.76
CA SER A 51 -5.04 -43.59 13.72
C SER A 51 -6.28 -42.92 14.35
N ILE A 52 -6.24 -41.61 14.64
CA ILE A 52 -7.43 -40.88 15.12
C ILE A 52 -8.52 -40.81 14.06
N LEU A 53 -8.13 -40.57 12.80
CA LEU A 53 -9.05 -40.36 11.69
C LEU A 53 -9.50 -41.67 11.02
N GLY A 54 -8.92 -42.80 11.41
CA GLY A 54 -9.29 -44.15 10.96
C GLY A 54 -10.73 -44.55 11.32
N ASP A 55 -11.21 -45.63 10.69
CA ASP A 55 -12.60 -46.11 10.82
C ASP A 55 -12.95 -46.70 12.20
N SER A 56 -11.94 -47.01 13.01
CA SER A 56 -12.08 -47.59 14.34
C SER A 56 -12.62 -46.59 15.39
N ASN A 57 -12.47 -45.29 15.13
CA ASN A 57 -12.83 -44.23 16.06
C ASN A 57 -14.05 -43.45 15.56
N GLY A 58 -15.13 -43.44 16.35
CA GLY A 58 -16.31 -42.62 16.06
C GLY A 58 -16.04 -41.12 16.20
N ILE A 59 -16.86 -40.29 15.54
CA ILE A 59 -16.73 -38.82 15.52
C ILE A 59 -16.65 -38.21 16.93
N VAL A 60 -17.39 -38.79 17.88
CA VAL A 60 -17.45 -38.30 19.28
C VAL A 60 -16.11 -38.43 20.01
N THR A 61 -15.31 -39.45 19.69
CA THR A 61 -13.99 -39.67 20.27
C THR A 61 -12.88 -38.98 19.48
N SER A 62 -12.98 -38.95 18.16
CA SER A 62 -11.94 -38.36 17.30
C SER A 62 -11.91 -36.84 17.37
N ARG A 63 -13.06 -36.16 17.52
CA ARG A 63 -13.10 -34.68 17.55
C ARG A 63 -12.34 -34.05 18.73
N PRO A 64 -12.52 -34.50 20.00
CA PRO A 64 -11.72 -34.01 21.12
C PRO A 64 -10.24 -34.36 21.00
N LEU A 65 -9.90 -35.54 20.47
CA LEU A 65 -8.52 -35.96 20.28
C LEU A 65 -7.80 -35.15 19.20
N LEU A 66 -8.50 -34.85 18.12
CA LEU A 66 -8.01 -33.97 17.06
C LEU A 66 -7.86 -32.53 17.58
N ALA A 67 -8.75 -32.06 18.46
CA ALA A 67 -8.58 -30.76 19.11
C ALA A 67 -7.30 -30.72 19.97
N SER A 68 -7.01 -31.75 20.78
CA SER A 68 -5.74 -31.85 21.51
C SER A 68 -4.53 -31.88 20.57
N PHE A 69 -4.62 -32.62 19.47
CA PHE A 69 -3.58 -32.67 18.44
C PHE A 69 -3.29 -31.29 17.85
N VAL A 70 -4.33 -30.51 17.53
CA VAL A 70 -4.20 -29.18 16.95
C VAL A 70 -3.49 -28.21 17.89
N GLU A 71 -3.76 -28.27 19.19
CA GLU A 71 -3.07 -27.43 20.18
C GLU A 71 -1.57 -27.75 20.26
N GLU A 72 -1.20 -29.04 20.27
CA GLU A 72 0.21 -29.45 20.25
C GLU A 72 0.89 -29.12 18.90
N TYR A 73 0.18 -29.33 17.78
CA TYR A 73 0.66 -29.00 16.43
C TYR A 73 0.98 -27.50 16.29
N ARG A 74 0.14 -26.62 16.86
CA ARG A 74 0.37 -25.18 16.84
C ARG A 74 1.68 -24.79 17.54
N ASN A 75 2.04 -25.51 18.60
CA ASN A 75 3.21 -25.23 19.45
C ASN A 75 4.54 -25.82 18.90
N LEU A 76 4.51 -26.56 17.79
CA LEU A 76 5.71 -27.07 17.16
C LEU A 76 6.65 -25.92 16.76
N GLN A 77 7.95 -26.06 17.00
CA GLN A 77 8.92 -24.98 16.74
C GLN A 77 9.47 -25.00 15.31
N ASP A 78 9.58 -26.19 14.70
CA ASP A 78 10.12 -26.32 13.35
C ASP A 78 9.03 -26.12 12.28
N ALA A 79 9.20 -25.08 11.46
CA ALA A 79 8.31 -24.74 10.36
C ALA A 79 8.25 -25.82 9.27
N ASN A 80 9.37 -26.50 8.98
CA ASN A 80 9.41 -27.54 7.96
C ASN A 80 8.59 -28.77 8.40
N THR A 81 8.79 -29.23 9.63
CA THR A 81 7.98 -30.31 10.22
C THR A 81 6.51 -29.93 10.31
N LYS A 82 6.18 -28.67 10.66
CA LYS A 82 4.80 -28.17 10.63
C LYS A 82 4.19 -28.31 9.23
N ILE A 83 4.90 -27.92 8.18
CA ILE A 83 4.40 -28.00 6.81
C ILE A 83 4.17 -29.44 6.36
N GLU A 84 5.13 -30.33 6.63
CA GLU A 84 5.03 -31.76 6.31
C GLU A 84 3.80 -32.39 6.99
N VAL A 85 3.69 -32.23 8.31
CA VAL A 85 2.57 -32.78 9.10
C VAL A 85 1.25 -32.15 8.69
N GLY A 86 1.18 -30.82 8.61
CA GLY A 86 -0.05 -30.09 8.30
C GLY A 86 -0.62 -30.48 6.94
N THR A 87 0.23 -30.53 5.91
CA THR A 87 -0.20 -30.87 4.55
C THR A 87 -0.72 -32.30 4.49
N ARG A 88 -0.01 -33.24 5.13
CA ARG A 88 -0.43 -34.65 5.16
C ARG A 88 -1.72 -34.86 5.97
N VAL A 89 -1.86 -34.20 7.12
CA VAL A 89 -3.07 -34.30 7.95
C VAL A 89 -4.29 -33.71 7.23
N LEU A 90 -4.14 -32.61 6.48
CA LEU A 90 -5.22 -32.04 5.68
C LEU A 90 -5.66 -33.00 4.54
N GLU A 91 -4.74 -33.69 3.88
CA GLU A 91 -5.09 -34.73 2.88
C GLU A 91 -5.93 -35.86 3.49
N ILE A 92 -5.56 -36.31 4.70
CA ILE A 92 -6.27 -37.39 5.41
C ILE A 92 -7.66 -36.90 5.87
N LEU A 93 -7.76 -35.65 6.27
CA LEU A 93 -9.00 -35.06 6.79
C LEU A 93 -10.00 -34.69 5.67
N GLN A 94 -9.51 -34.46 4.44
CA GLN A 94 -10.30 -34.01 3.29
C GLN A 94 -11.61 -34.80 3.05
N PRO A 95 -11.66 -36.16 3.11
CA PRO A 95 -12.89 -36.91 2.88
C PRO A 95 -13.96 -36.69 3.96
N ARG A 96 -13.56 -36.22 5.15
CA ARG A 96 -14.41 -36.04 6.33
C ARG A 96 -14.44 -34.59 6.83
N VAL A 97 -13.99 -33.64 6.00
CA VAL A 97 -13.78 -32.23 6.38
C VAL A 97 -15.03 -31.57 7.00
N VAL A 98 -16.21 -31.91 6.49
CA VAL A 98 -17.49 -31.40 7.00
C VAL A 98 -17.71 -31.72 8.49
N SER A 99 -17.18 -32.84 8.99
CA SER A 99 -17.32 -33.24 10.41
C SER A 99 -16.27 -32.59 11.32
N PHE A 100 -15.17 -32.10 10.77
CA PHE A 100 -13.99 -31.61 11.50
C PHE A 100 -13.59 -30.18 11.06
N GLU A 101 -14.55 -29.38 10.62
CA GLU A 101 -14.33 -28.05 10.02
C GLU A 101 -13.55 -27.09 10.92
N GLU A 102 -13.79 -27.13 12.24
CA GLU A 102 -13.08 -26.30 13.20
C GLU A 102 -11.60 -26.68 13.31
N GLN A 103 -11.31 -27.97 13.36
CA GLN A 103 -9.95 -28.50 13.44
C GLN A 103 -9.21 -28.25 12.12
N ASP A 104 -9.88 -28.45 10.98
CA ASP A 104 -9.39 -28.14 9.64
C ASP A 104 -8.95 -26.67 9.52
N THR A 105 -9.80 -25.73 9.95
CA THR A 105 -9.50 -24.29 9.93
C THR A 105 -8.26 -23.98 10.75
N LYS A 106 -8.18 -24.49 11.99
CA LYS A 106 -7.03 -24.23 12.89
C LYS A 106 -5.72 -24.81 12.34
N ILE A 107 -5.76 -25.98 11.69
CA ILE A 107 -4.58 -26.57 11.02
C ILE A 107 -4.15 -25.69 9.86
N LYS A 108 -5.08 -25.23 9.01
CA LYS A 108 -4.79 -24.34 7.88
C LYS A 108 -4.21 -23.00 8.33
N GLU A 109 -4.74 -22.40 9.39
CA GLU A 109 -4.21 -21.16 9.96
C GLU A 109 -2.77 -21.31 10.44
N SER A 110 -2.47 -22.38 11.20
CA SER A 110 -1.11 -22.65 11.70
C SER A 110 -0.16 -23.11 10.59
N LEU A 111 -0.66 -23.79 9.55
CA LEU A 111 0.11 -24.15 8.36
C LEU A 111 0.48 -22.90 7.57
N SER A 112 -0.44 -21.95 7.42
CA SER A 112 -0.19 -20.66 6.80
C SER A 112 0.85 -19.83 7.56
N ASP A 113 0.87 -19.89 8.89
CA ASP A 113 1.92 -19.26 9.70
C ASP A 113 3.30 -19.87 9.42
N ALA A 114 3.38 -21.21 9.31
CA ALA A 114 4.65 -21.89 8.98
C ALA A 114 5.16 -21.53 7.57
N TYR A 115 4.28 -21.39 6.57
CA TYR A 115 4.68 -20.91 5.25
C TYR A 115 5.17 -19.46 5.27
N GLN A 116 4.54 -18.58 6.06
CA GLN A 116 5.00 -17.19 6.24
C GLN A 116 6.35 -17.11 6.95
N GLU A 117 6.64 -17.99 7.92
CA GLU A 117 7.95 -18.08 8.59
C GLU A 117 9.08 -18.46 7.63
N LEU A 118 8.78 -19.21 6.57
CA LEU A 118 9.72 -19.57 5.50
C LEU A 118 9.71 -18.59 4.31
N GLU A 119 9.05 -17.43 4.46
CA GLU A 119 8.90 -16.42 3.40
C GLU A 119 8.20 -16.94 2.12
N ASP A 120 7.45 -18.05 2.20
CA ASP A 120 6.60 -18.53 1.10
C ASP A 120 5.17 -17.98 1.27
N TYR A 121 4.99 -16.70 0.93
CA TYR A 121 3.70 -16.03 1.10
C TYR A 121 2.63 -16.55 0.13
N SER A 122 3.00 -16.94 -1.09
CA SER A 122 2.11 -17.58 -2.06
C SER A 122 1.55 -18.90 -1.54
N GLY A 123 2.40 -19.75 -0.94
CA GLY A 123 1.98 -20.97 -0.28
C GLY A 123 1.01 -20.69 0.86
N ALA A 124 1.36 -19.74 1.74
CA ALA A 124 0.51 -19.32 2.85
C ALA A 124 -0.87 -18.82 2.38
N ALA A 125 -0.92 -17.98 1.35
CA ALA A 125 -2.16 -17.47 0.77
C ALA A 125 -3.02 -18.60 0.21
N LYS A 126 -2.42 -19.55 -0.53
CA LYS A 126 -3.14 -20.70 -1.11
C LYS A 126 -3.78 -21.57 -0.05
N VAL A 127 -3.09 -21.82 1.06
CA VAL A 127 -3.66 -22.58 2.19
C VAL A 127 -4.88 -21.87 2.76
N LEU A 128 -4.78 -20.57 3.06
CA LEU A 128 -5.89 -19.78 3.62
C LEU A 128 -7.11 -19.71 2.69
N GLN A 129 -6.91 -19.70 1.37
CA GLN A 129 -7.99 -19.73 0.38
C GLN A 129 -8.83 -21.01 0.43
N THR A 130 -8.29 -22.11 0.95
CA THR A 130 -9.01 -23.38 1.09
C THR A 130 -9.88 -23.44 2.35
N ILE A 131 -9.85 -22.42 3.22
CA ILE A 131 -10.70 -22.37 4.41
C ILE A 131 -12.15 -22.16 3.98
N THR A 132 -13.06 -23.00 4.47
CA THR A 132 -14.50 -22.88 4.19
C THR A 132 -15.12 -21.79 5.06
N LEU A 133 -15.30 -20.59 4.49
CA LEU A 133 -15.86 -19.43 5.20
C LEU A 133 -17.39 -19.41 5.25
N ASP A 134 -18.05 -20.07 4.29
CA ASP A 134 -19.50 -20.16 4.19
C ASP A 134 -19.94 -21.62 4.38
N SER A 135 -20.09 -22.03 5.65
CA SER A 135 -20.57 -23.37 6.02
C SER A 135 -22.02 -23.35 6.46
N SER A 136 -22.75 -24.41 6.12
CA SER A 136 -24.12 -24.63 6.59
C SER A 136 -24.18 -25.10 8.05
N GLN A 137 -23.07 -25.63 8.57
CA GLN A 137 -22.99 -26.16 9.94
C GLN A 137 -22.47 -25.14 10.94
N ARG A 138 -21.66 -24.16 10.48
CA ARG A 138 -21.05 -23.13 11.31
C ARG A 138 -21.22 -21.75 10.69
N ALA A 139 -21.89 -20.85 11.40
CA ALA A 139 -21.88 -19.44 11.07
C ALA A 139 -20.57 -18.81 11.57
N ILE A 140 -19.74 -18.34 10.65
CA ILE A 140 -18.53 -17.56 10.92
C ILE A 140 -18.92 -16.07 10.89
N SER A 141 -18.40 -15.28 11.83
CA SER A 141 -18.71 -13.85 11.90
C SER A 141 -18.08 -13.08 10.74
N ASP A 142 -18.65 -11.93 10.36
CA ASP A 142 -18.07 -11.09 9.32
C ASP A 142 -16.69 -10.56 9.70
N ASP A 143 -16.43 -10.38 11.01
CA ASP A 143 -15.10 -10.04 11.55
C ASP A 143 -14.07 -11.13 11.24
N ASP A 144 -14.38 -12.40 11.56
CA ASP A 144 -13.47 -13.53 11.32
C ASP A 144 -13.22 -13.75 9.82
N LYS A 145 -14.26 -13.59 8.98
CA LYS A 145 -14.11 -13.66 7.52
C LYS A 145 -13.18 -12.57 7.00
N ALA A 146 -13.37 -11.34 7.46
CA ALA A 146 -12.54 -10.22 7.07
C ALA A 146 -11.08 -10.40 7.51
N GLN A 147 -10.84 -10.95 8.70
CA GLN A 147 -9.48 -11.27 9.17
C GLN A 147 -8.75 -12.25 8.25
N ILE A 148 -9.42 -13.34 7.85
CA ILE A 148 -8.82 -14.34 6.95
C ILE A 148 -8.53 -13.73 5.57
N TRP A 149 -9.50 -13.01 5.00
CA TRP A 149 -9.29 -12.34 3.71
C TRP A 149 -8.17 -11.30 3.77
N ILE A 150 -8.06 -10.51 4.85
CA ILE A 150 -6.96 -9.56 5.02
C ILE A 150 -5.61 -10.27 5.15
N ARG A 151 -5.52 -11.42 5.84
CA ARG A 151 -4.28 -12.23 5.82
C ARG A 151 -3.91 -12.67 4.41
N ILE A 152 -4.87 -13.13 3.60
CA ILE A 152 -4.64 -13.50 2.19
C ILE A 152 -4.13 -12.30 1.39
N VAL A 153 -4.76 -11.14 1.53
CA VAL A 153 -4.34 -9.90 0.86
C VAL A 153 -2.91 -9.55 1.23
N ARG A 154 -2.56 -9.60 2.52
CA ARG A 154 -1.20 -9.30 3.00
C ARG A 154 -0.18 -10.27 2.41
N CYS A 155 -0.44 -11.57 2.40
CA CYS A 155 0.46 -12.55 1.81
C CYS A 155 0.73 -12.26 0.33
N TYR A 156 -0.30 -11.97 -0.47
CA TYR A 156 -0.11 -11.61 -1.88
C TYR A 156 0.64 -10.27 -2.08
N LEU A 157 0.52 -9.33 -1.13
CA LEU A 157 1.26 -8.08 -1.19
C LEU A 157 2.74 -8.22 -0.84
N GLU A 158 3.14 -9.21 -0.05
CA GLU A 158 4.55 -9.51 0.20
C GLU A 158 5.22 -10.20 -1.01
N ASP A 159 4.43 -10.91 -1.83
CA ASP A 159 4.88 -11.54 -3.09
C ASP A 159 4.74 -10.64 -4.35
N ASP A 160 4.54 -9.33 -4.17
CA ASP A 160 4.35 -8.37 -5.27
C ASP A 160 3.22 -8.73 -6.26
N ASP A 161 2.14 -9.39 -5.79
CA ASP A 161 0.95 -9.74 -6.57
C ASP A 161 -0.28 -8.89 -6.17
N PRO A 162 -0.33 -7.61 -6.58
CA PRO A 162 -1.45 -6.73 -6.25
C PRO A 162 -2.75 -7.13 -6.97
N THR A 163 -2.68 -7.98 -8.00
CA THR A 163 -3.85 -8.40 -8.77
C THR A 163 -4.69 -9.38 -7.96
N ASN A 164 -4.06 -10.44 -7.45
CA ASN A 164 -4.73 -11.40 -6.58
C ASN A 164 -5.12 -10.75 -5.24
N ALA A 165 -4.26 -9.89 -4.69
CA ALA A 165 -4.58 -9.11 -3.50
C ALA A 165 -5.85 -8.27 -3.67
N MET A 166 -6.03 -7.58 -4.81
CA MET A 166 -7.21 -6.76 -5.06
C MET A 166 -8.52 -7.56 -5.11
N SER A 167 -8.48 -8.80 -5.61
CA SER A 167 -9.66 -9.67 -5.63
C SER A 167 -10.16 -9.96 -4.21
N TYR A 168 -9.26 -10.33 -3.29
CA TYR A 168 -9.61 -10.59 -1.89
C TYR A 168 -9.96 -9.32 -1.11
N LEU A 169 -9.32 -8.20 -1.43
CA LEU A 169 -9.68 -6.91 -0.84
C LEU A 169 -11.14 -6.52 -1.18
N ASN A 170 -11.61 -6.82 -2.41
CA ASN A 170 -12.99 -6.57 -2.80
C ASN A 170 -14.00 -7.44 -2.02
N HIS A 171 -13.62 -8.67 -1.60
CA HIS A 171 -14.46 -9.48 -0.71
C HIS A 171 -14.61 -8.80 0.66
N VAL A 172 -13.51 -8.33 1.25
CA VAL A 172 -13.53 -7.58 2.52
C VAL A 172 -14.39 -6.32 2.39
N LYS A 173 -14.25 -5.58 1.29
CA LYS A 173 -15.01 -4.35 1.03
C LYS A 173 -16.53 -4.57 1.09
N ASN A 174 -17.02 -5.73 0.66
CA ASN A 174 -18.45 -6.04 0.67
C ASN A 174 -19.01 -6.26 2.09
N VAL A 175 -18.20 -6.76 3.01
CA VAL A 175 -18.60 -7.01 4.41
C VAL A 175 -18.15 -5.93 5.38
N LEU A 176 -17.33 -4.97 4.93
CA LEU A 176 -16.64 -3.99 5.77
C LEU A 176 -17.56 -3.18 6.69
N PHE A 177 -18.81 -2.94 6.28
CA PHE A 177 -19.81 -2.23 7.09
C PHE A 177 -20.24 -3.01 8.34
N HIS A 178 -20.15 -4.34 8.30
CA HIS A 178 -20.51 -5.23 9.40
C HIS A 178 -19.31 -5.53 10.31
N VAL A 179 -18.09 -5.43 9.79
CA VAL A 179 -16.84 -5.58 10.56
C VAL A 179 -16.82 -4.53 11.67
N GLN A 180 -16.58 -4.96 12.91
CA GLN A 180 -16.40 -4.09 14.08
C GLN A 180 -14.92 -3.95 14.45
N ASP A 181 -14.11 -4.97 14.16
CA ASP A 181 -12.69 -4.95 14.51
C ASP A 181 -11.93 -3.80 13.82
N LYS A 182 -11.38 -2.90 14.65
CA LYS A 182 -10.65 -1.72 14.18
C LYS A 182 -9.30 -2.10 13.58
N ALA A 183 -8.62 -3.12 14.10
CA ALA A 183 -7.35 -3.57 13.56
C ALA A 183 -7.53 -4.10 12.12
N THR A 184 -8.56 -4.91 11.88
CA THR A 184 -8.91 -5.38 10.53
C THR A 184 -9.26 -4.24 9.57
N LYS A 185 -10.02 -3.23 10.03
CA LYS A 185 -10.33 -2.04 9.21
C LYS A 185 -9.08 -1.24 8.84
N LEU A 186 -8.17 -1.06 9.78
CA LEU A 186 -6.90 -0.37 9.55
C LEU A 186 -6.04 -1.13 8.53
N MET A 187 -5.90 -2.44 8.72
CA MET A 187 -5.16 -3.32 7.79
C MET A 187 -5.79 -3.32 6.40
N PHE A 188 -7.12 -3.27 6.30
CA PHE A 188 -7.83 -3.07 5.04
C PHE A 188 -7.42 -1.76 4.35
N GLN A 189 -7.45 -0.63 5.06
CA GLN A 189 -7.10 0.68 4.50
C GLN A 189 -5.64 0.75 4.05
N LEU A 190 -4.72 0.19 4.85
CA LEU A 190 -3.30 0.13 4.50
C LEU A 190 -3.05 -0.77 3.28
N SER A 191 -3.68 -1.95 3.24
CA SER A 191 -3.57 -2.87 2.10
C SER A 191 -4.17 -2.25 0.84
N GLN A 192 -5.29 -1.55 0.96
CA GLN A 192 -5.88 -0.79 -0.13
C GLN A 192 -4.92 0.27 -0.66
N ALA A 193 -4.25 1.02 0.22
CA ALA A 193 -3.27 2.02 -0.17
C ALA A 193 -2.08 1.41 -0.93
N ARG A 194 -1.53 0.27 -0.44
CA ARG A 194 -0.45 -0.49 -1.11
C ARG A 194 -0.85 -0.99 -2.50
N ILE A 195 -2.06 -1.52 -2.63
CA ILE A 195 -2.59 -1.99 -3.92
C ILE A 195 -2.73 -0.81 -4.91
N LEU A 196 -3.30 0.31 -4.47
CA LEU A 196 -3.45 1.50 -5.32
C LEU A 196 -2.11 2.08 -5.75
N ASP A 197 -1.12 2.08 -4.86
CA ASP A 197 0.26 2.53 -5.13
C ASP A 197 0.93 1.66 -6.22
N SER A 198 0.90 0.33 -6.04
CA SER A 198 1.44 -0.62 -7.03
C SER A 198 0.73 -0.58 -8.39
N GLN A 199 -0.58 -0.29 -8.40
CA GLN A 199 -1.37 -0.08 -9.64
C GLN A 199 -1.19 1.30 -10.27
N ARG A 200 -0.28 2.14 -9.73
CA ARG A 200 0.01 3.51 -10.19
C ARG A 200 -1.17 4.47 -10.06
N GLN A 201 -2.16 4.16 -9.23
CA GLN A 201 -3.25 5.05 -8.82
C GLN A 201 -2.79 5.97 -7.68
N PHE A 202 -1.70 6.70 -7.90
CA PHE A 202 -0.96 7.39 -6.84
C PHE A 202 -1.76 8.46 -6.08
N LEU A 203 -2.70 9.16 -6.74
CA LEU A 203 -3.51 10.17 -6.06
C LEU A 203 -4.48 9.56 -5.04
N GLU A 204 -5.07 8.41 -5.38
CA GLU A 204 -5.96 7.67 -4.50
C GLU A 204 -5.17 6.99 -3.38
N ALA A 205 -4.01 6.40 -3.71
CA ALA A 205 -3.07 5.84 -2.73
C ALA A 205 -2.61 6.91 -1.72
N SER A 206 -2.20 8.09 -2.21
CA SER A 206 -1.80 9.23 -1.38
C SER A 206 -2.92 9.66 -0.43
N ALA A 207 -4.15 9.74 -0.92
CA ALA A 207 -5.29 10.08 -0.07
C ALA A 207 -5.57 9.01 0.99
N SER A 208 -5.44 7.72 0.64
CA SER A 208 -5.62 6.60 1.57
C SER A 208 -4.55 6.59 2.66
N TYR A 209 -3.26 6.63 2.29
CA TYR A 209 -2.15 6.72 3.23
C TYR A 209 -2.27 7.96 4.13
N HIS A 210 -2.60 9.13 3.57
CA HIS A 210 -2.81 10.33 4.36
C HIS A 210 -3.94 10.14 5.39
N GLY A 211 -5.05 9.48 5.01
CA GLY A 211 -6.11 9.12 5.94
C GLY A 211 -5.64 8.25 7.10
N VAL A 212 -4.93 7.16 6.78
CA VAL A 212 -4.34 6.23 7.78
C VAL A 212 -3.36 6.94 8.72
N SER A 213 -2.63 7.96 8.26
CA SER A 213 -1.68 8.71 9.09
C SER A 213 -2.31 9.46 10.27
N PHE A 214 -3.64 9.66 10.27
CA PHE A 214 -4.37 10.30 11.39
C PHE A 214 -4.91 9.30 12.40
N GLU A 215 -4.79 7.99 12.15
CA GLU A 215 -5.38 6.99 13.03
C GLU A 215 -4.61 6.94 14.36
N ALA A 216 -5.25 7.38 15.45
CA ALA A 216 -4.59 7.57 16.75
C ALA A 216 -4.13 6.26 17.42
N ASP A 217 -4.64 5.11 16.98
CA ASP A 217 -4.29 3.80 17.51
C ASP A 217 -2.96 3.27 16.94
N VAL A 218 -2.42 3.94 15.93
CA VAL A 218 -1.14 3.62 15.28
C VAL A 218 -0.03 4.42 15.96
N ASP A 219 1.12 3.77 16.16
CA ASP A 219 2.29 4.42 16.73
C ASP A 219 2.71 5.66 15.92
N GLU A 220 3.28 6.65 16.60
CA GLU A 220 3.66 7.91 15.96
C GLU A 220 4.69 7.72 14.85
N ALA A 221 5.67 6.82 15.02
CA ALA A 221 6.68 6.55 14.01
C ALA A 221 6.06 5.89 12.76
N GLU A 222 5.14 4.94 12.95
CA GLU A 222 4.40 4.30 11.86
C GLU A 222 3.50 5.31 11.12
N ARG A 223 2.83 6.21 11.85
CA ARG A 223 2.03 7.29 11.25
C ARG A 223 2.87 8.22 10.38
N LEU A 224 4.08 8.59 10.82
CA LEU A 224 4.99 9.42 10.03
C LEU A 224 5.51 8.68 8.80
N MET A 225 5.82 7.38 8.92
CA MET A 225 6.21 6.54 7.78
C MET A 225 5.08 6.49 6.73
N VAL A 226 3.84 6.28 7.17
CA VAL A 226 2.66 6.26 6.29
C VAL A 226 2.42 7.64 5.64
N LEU A 227 2.63 8.74 6.38
CA LEU A 227 2.58 10.09 5.81
C LEU A 227 3.68 10.28 4.74
N GLY A 228 4.88 9.75 4.96
CA GLY A 228 5.96 9.72 3.95
C GLY A 228 5.56 8.98 2.67
N LYS A 229 4.89 7.81 2.79
CA LYS A 229 4.30 7.10 1.63
C LYS A 229 3.25 7.93 0.92
N ALA A 230 2.40 8.67 1.66
CA ALA A 230 1.41 9.57 1.09
C ALA A 230 2.04 10.70 0.26
N ILE A 231 3.12 11.30 0.78
CA ILE A 231 3.91 12.32 0.07
C ILE A 231 4.55 11.73 -1.18
N THR A 232 5.17 10.57 -1.06
CA THR A 232 5.83 9.87 -2.16
C THR A 232 4.85 9.62 -3.32
N CYS A 233 3.67 9.07 -3.03
CA CYS A 233 2.61 8.90 -4.02
C CYS A 233 2.16 10.24 -4.66
N ALA A 234 1.98 11.30 -3.86
CA ALA A 234 1.59 12.61 -4.41
C ALA A 234 2.65 13.19 -5.36
N VAL A 235 3.93 12.95 -5.07
CA VAL A 235 5.06 13.36 -5.91
C VAL A 235 5.09 12.56 -7.22
N LEU A 236 4.89 11.24 -7.17
CA LEU A 236 4.86 10.36 -8.35
C LEU A 236 3.64 10.55 -9.26
N ALA A 237 2.55 11.10 -8.72
CA ALA A 237 1.34 11.35 -9.49
C ALA A 237 1.58 12.31 -10.68
N PRO A 238 0.83 12.15 -11.79
CA PRO A 238 0.95 13.04 -12.96
C PRO A 238 0.50 14.47 -12.63
N ALA A 239 1.11 15.45 -13.30
CA ALA A 239 0.81 16.85 -13.07
C ALA A 239 -0.66 17.20 -13.42
N GLY A 240 -1.35 17.88 -12.50
CA GLY A 240 -2.73 18.34 -12.70
C GLY A 240 -3.36 18.97 -11.45
N PRO A 241 -4.59 19.53 -11.55
CA PRO A 241 -5.25 20.25 -10.47
C PRO A 241 -5.49 19.41 -9.20
N THR A 242 -5.83 18.13 -9.37
CA THR A 242 -6.04 17.21 -8.24
C THR A 242 -4.73 16.96 -7.48
N ARG A 243 -3.62 16.75 -8.20
CA ARG A 243 -2.29 16.62 -7.60
C ARG A 243 -1.92 17.88 -6.82
N ALA A 244 -2.11 19.06 -7.39
CA ALA A 244 -1.83 20.33 -6.70
C ALA A 244 -2.62 20.49 -5.40
N LYS A 245 -3.90 20.11 -5.38
CA LYS A 245 -4.72 20.10 -4.17
C LYS A 245 -4.20 19.12 -3.11
N THR A 246 -3.80 17.91 -3.53
CA THR A 246 -3.24 16.90 -2.62
C THR A 246 -1.92 17.36 -2.01
N LEU A 247 -1.00 17.90 -2.83
CA LEU A 247 0.28 18.47 -2.37
C LEU A 247 0.05 19.65 -1.40
N ALA A 248 -0.91 20.54 -1.69
CA ALA A 248 -1.25 21.64 -0.80
C ALA A 248 -1.76 21.16 0.56
N ARG A 249 -2.53 20.07 0.58
CA ARG A 249 -3.02 19.46 1.83
C ARG A 249 -1.86 18.87 2.63
N LEU A 250 -0.96 18.14 1.97
CA LEU A 250 0.21 17.53 2.62
C LEU A 250 1.20 18.59 3.13
N TYR A 251 1.44 19.66 2.37
CA TYR A 251 2.34 20.73 2.77
C TYR A 251 1.83 21.53 3.98
N LYS A 252 0.50 21.64 4.14
CA LYS A 252 -0.12 22.29 5.30
C LYS A 252 -0.14 21.41 6.55
N ASP A 253 0.19 20.13 6.44
CA ASP A 253 0.34 19.25 7.60
C ASP A 253 1.67 19.57 8.29
N GLU A 254 1.62 20.07 9.52
CA GLU A 254 2.82 20.46 10.28
C GLU A 254 3.79 19.28 10.47
N ARG A 255 3.26 18.05 10.53
CA ARG A 255 4.04 16.81 10.66
C ARG A 255 4.86 16.52 9.42
N ALA A 256 4.49 17.05 8.25
CA ALA A 256 5.23 16.83 7.02
C ALA A 256 6.66 17.39 7.12
N SER A 257 6.88 18.44 7.92
CA SER A 257 8.20 19.09 8.06
C SER A 257 9.29 18.22 8.68
N THR A 258 8.92 17.16 9.43
CA THR A 258 9.87 16.25 10.09
C THR A 258 10.25 15.06 9.20
N ILE A 259 9.59 14.91 8.05
CA ILE A 259 9.71 13.78 7.16
C ILE A 259 10.80 14.05 6.11
N GLU A 260 11.58 13.03 5.75
CA GLU A 260 12.68 13.13 4.77
C GLU A 260 12.20 13.68 3.41
N GLN A 261 11.01 13.28 2.97
CA GLN A 261 10.41 13.71 1.70
C GLN A 261 9.92 15.18 1.73
N PHE A 262 10.01 15.91 2.84
CA PHE A 262 9.53 17.30 2.92
C PHE A 262 10.22 18.22 1.92
N GLY A 263 11.53 18.07 1.73
CA GLY A 263 12.30 18.94 0.83
C GLY A 263 11.83 18.89 -0.62
N ILE A 264 11.44 17.71 -1.11
CA ILE A 264 10.89 17.58 -2.46
C ILE A 264 9.42 18.03 -2.51
N LEU A 265 8.64 17.75 -1.46
CA LEU A 265 7.26 18.23 -1.32
C LEU A 265 7.18 19.76 -1.40
N GLU A 266 7.99 20.47 -0.60
CA GLU A 266 8.03 21.94 -0.58
C GLU A 266 8.35 22.49 -1.98
N LYS A 267 9.37 21.94 -2.64
CA LYS A 267 9.78 22.42 -3.96
C LYS A 267 8.70 22.20 -5.02
N ILE A 268 8.06 21.03 -5.02
CA ILE A 268 6.99 20.75 -5.97
C ILE A 268 5.78 21.64 -5.68
N PHE A 269 5.39 21.78 -4.41
CA PHE A 269 4.27 22.62 -4.02
C PHE A 269 4.49 24.11 -4.35
N LEU A 270 5.70 24.62 -4.19
CA LEU A 270 6.07 26.00 -4.53
C LEU A 270 6.47 26.17 -6.01
N ASP A 271 6.21 25.16 -6.85
CA ASP A 271 6.50 25.17 -8.29
C ASP A 271 7.97 25.53 -8.62
N ARG A 272 8.90 25.08 -7.77
CA ARG A 272 10.35 25.23 -7.98
C ARG A 272 10.85 24.09 -8.87
N ILE A 273 11.89 24.39 -9.65
CA ILE A 273 12.58 23.41 -10.49
C ILE A 273 13.37 22.44 -9.60
N LEU A 274 13.25 21.15 -9.89
CA LEU A 274 13.98 20.07 -9.25
C LEU A 274 15.29 19.81 -9.98
N SER A 275 16.40 19.85 -9.24
CA SER A 275 17.72 19.51 -9.77
C SER A 275 17.91 18.00 -9.91
N PRO A 276 18.74 17.51 -10.84
CA PRO A 276 19.00 16.07 -11.01
C PRO A 276 19.51 15.37 -9.74
N GLU A 277 20.29 16.07 -8.91
CA GLU A 277 20.81 15.52 -7.65
C GLU A 277 19.70 15.24 -6.64
N GLN A 278 18.72 16.16 -6.53
CA GLN A 278 17.56 15.98 -5.65
C GLN A 278 16.64 14.87 -6.11
N VAL A 279 16.46 14.74 -7.43
CA VAL A 279 15.66 13.67 -8.01
C VAL A 279 16.30 12.32 -7.72
N LYS A 280 17.63 12.20 -7.89
CA LYS A 280 18.38 10.98 -7.54
C LYS A 280 18.30 10.65 -6.05
N ALA A 281 18.44 11.64 -5.17
CA ALA A 281 18.29 11.43 -3.74
C ALA A 281 16.89 10.89 -3.41
N PHE A 282 15.84 11.47 -3.99
CA PHE A 282 14.47 11.00 -3.80
C PHE A 282 14.24 9.60 -4.40
N GLU A 283 14.82 9.31 -5.57
CA GLU A 283 14.73 8.00 -6.23
C GLU A 283 15.26 6.87 -5.35
N THR A 284 16.29 7.11 -4.53
CA THR A 284 16.81 6.10 -3.58
C THR A 284 15.85 5.76 -2.44
N THR A 285 14.84 6.60 -2.20
CA THR A 285 13.81 6.36 -1.17
C THR A 285 12.61 5.58 -1.70
N LEU A 286 12.53 5.34 -3.01
CA LEU A 286 11.39 4.69 -3.66
C LEU A 286 11.46 3.17 -3.54
N GLU A 287 10.28 2.56 -3.47
CA GLU A 287 10.13 1.11 -3.47
C GLU A 287 10.32 0.52 -4.87
N GLN A 288 10.68 -0.76 -4.95
CA GLN A 288 11.02 -1.42 -6.21
C GLN A 288 9.87 -1.35 -7.25
N HIS A 289 8.61 -1.47 -6.80
CA HIS A 289 7.45 -1.36 -7.69
C HIS A 289 7.27 0.05 -8.27
N GLN A 290 7.72 1.09 -7.56
CA GLN A 290 7.62 2.49 -7.99
C GLN A 290 8.69 2.85 -9.04
N LEU A 291 9.80 2.10 -9.06
CA LEU A 291 10.90 2.24 -10.03
C LEU A 291 10.64 1.52 -11.35
N ALA A 292 9.47 0.88 -11.51
CA ALA A 292 9.11 0.16 -12.72
C ALA A 292 9.11 1.08 -13.96
N LYS A 293 9.82 0.65 -15.01
CA LYS A 293 9.89 1.39 -16.28
C LYS A 293 8.56 1.35 -17.03
N THR A 294 8.23 2.45 -17.70
CA THR A 294 7.11 2.54 -18.63
C THR A 294 7.48 1.97 -20.00
N ALA A 295 6.52 1.90 -20.92
CA ALA A 295 6.75 1.44 -22.30
C ALA A 295 7.86 2.22 -23.02
N ASP A 296 8.05 3.49 -22.64
CA ASP A 296 9.03 4.41 -23.23
C ASP A 296 10.42 4.27 -22.59
N GLY A 297 10.61 3.34 -21.66
CA GLY A 297 11.88 3.07 -20.98
C GLY A 297 12.20 4.01 -19.81
N SER A 298 11.40 5.05 -19.58
CA SER A 298 11.51 5.98 -18.45
C SER A 298 10.83 5.45 -17.19
N THR A 299 11.24 5.90 -16.00
CA THR A 299 10.48 5.62 -14.77
C THR A 299 9.27 6.56 -14.63
N VAL A 300 8.33 6.20 -13.76
CA VAL A 300 7.19 7.07 -13.41
C VAL A 300 7.71 8.40 -12.82
N LEU A 301 8.72 8.32 -11.95
CA LEU A 301 9.35 9.50 -11.34
C LEU A 301 9.94 10.43 -12.40
N GLU A 302 10.75 9.91 -13.33
CA GLU A 302 11.35 10.70 -14.41
C GLU A 302 10.29 11.46 -15.20
N LYS A 303 9.19 10.79 -15.56
CA LYS A 303 8.08 11.42 -16.26
C LYS A 303 7.42 12.53 -15.43
N ALA A 304 7.12 12.25 -14.16
CA ALA A 304 6.48 13.22 -13.27
C ALA A 304 7.37 14.46 -13.02
N VAL A 305 8.68 14.26 -12.87
CA VAL A 305 9.67 15.34 -12.70
C VAL A 305 9.80 16.18 -13.96
N LEU A 306 9.85 15.56 -15.15
CA LEU A 306 9.91 16.28 -16.42
C LEU A 306 8.69 17.17 -16.62
N GLU A 307 7.49 16.63 -16.40
CA GLU A 307 6.24 17.39 -16.50
C GLU A 307 6.19 18.53 -15.49
N HIS A 308 6.65 18.27 -14.25
CA HIS A 308 6.73 19.28 -13.19
C HIS A 308 7.70 20.40 -13.54
N ASN A 309 8.94 20.06 -13.90
CA ASN A 309 9.98 21.05 -14.21
C ASN A 309 9.60 21.89 -15.44
N LEU A 310 8.89 21.31 -16.41
CA LEU A 310 8.40 22.06 -17.56
C LEU A 310 7.31 23.07 -17.18
N LEU A 311 6.38 22.68 -16.31
CA LEU A 311 5.40 23.62 -15.73
C LEU A 311 6.06 24.71 -14.91
N ALA A 312 7.05 24.37 -14.08
CA ALA A 312 7.83 25.34 -13.31
C ALA A 312 8.58 26.32 -14.24
N ALA A 313 9.21 25.81 -15.31
CA ALA A 313 9.88 26.64 -16.31
C ALA A 313 8.90 27.61 -17.00
N SER A 314 7.67 27.18 -17.28
CA SER A 314 6.64 28.03 -17.91
C SER A 314 6.22 29.25 -17.07
N ARG A 315 6.45 29.19 -15.76
CA ARG A 315 6.18 30.30 -14.83
C ARG A 315 7.37 31.25 -14.69
N LEU A 316 8.58 30.76 -14.95
CA LEU A 316 9.82 31.52 -14.82
C LEU A 316 10.21 32.21 -16.13
N TYR A 317 9.97 31.56 -17.26
CA TYR A 317 10.40 32.02 -18.57
C TYR A 317 9.20 32.46 -19.42
N SER A 318 9.39 33.51 -20.21
CA SER A 318 8.43 33.85 -21.27
C SER A 318 8.64 32.98 -22.51
N ASN A 319 9.90 32.64 -22.80
CA ASN A 319 10.30 31.69 -23.82
C ASN A 319 11.65 31.06 -23.45
N ILE A 320 11.96 29.91 -24.06
CA ILE A 320 13.22 29.20 -23.86
C ILE A 320 13.54 28.34 -25.11
N GLY A 321 14.82 28.23 -25.46
CA GLY A 321 15.27 27.35 -26.55
C GLY A 321 15.22 25.88 -26.15
N PHE A 322 15.15 24.97 -27.13
CA PHE A 322 15.06 23.52 -26.85
C PHE A 322 16.31 22.98 -26.16
N ASP A 323 17.49 23.50 -26.49
CA ASP A 323 18.76 23.05 -25.94
C ASP A 323 18.91 23.47 -24.47
N GLU A 324 18.61 24.74 -24.14
CA GLU A 324 18.61 25.22 -22.76
C GLU A 324 17.53 24.55 -21.90
N LEU A 325 16.35 24.32 -22.48
CA LEU A 325 15.28 23.59 -21.82
C LEU A 325 15.69 22.15 -21.54
N GLY A 326 16.36 21.48 -22.49
CA GLY A 326 16.90 20.14 -22.30
C GLY A 326 17.86 20.08 -21.11
N VAL A 327 18.81 21.02 -21.01
CA VAL A 327 19.73 21.11 -19.87
C VAL A 327 18.97 21.31 -18.55
N LEU A 328 17.96 22.18 -18.54
CA LEU A 328 17.16 22.47 -17.34
C LEU A 328 16.34 21.25 -16.88
N LEU A 329 15.83 20.47 -17.82
CA LEU A 329 15.03 19.27 -17.57
C LEU A 329 15.88 18.01 -17.35
N GLY A 330 17.18 18.04 -17.67
CA GLY A 330 18.07 16.89 -17.63
C GLY A 330 17.85 15.88 -18.76
N VAL A 331 17.35 16.33 -19.92
CA VAL A 331 17.09 15.50 -21.12
C VAL A 331 17.66 16.15 -22.39
N ASN A 332 17.65 15.43 -23.51
CA ASN A 332 18.02 16.00 -24.80
C ASN A 332 16.93 16.97 -25.32
N ALA A 333 17.31 17.87 -26.23
CA ALA A 333 16.43 18.86 -26.84
C ALA A 333 15.20 18.21 -27.51
N GLU A 334 15.38 17.08 -28.19
CA GLU A 334 14.29 16.35 -28.86
C GLU A 334 13.25 15.81 -27.86
N ARG A 335 13.65 15.24 -26.72
CA ARG A 335 12.68 14.87 -25.65
C ARG A 335 12.02 16.12 -25.10
N ALA A 336 12.76 17.18 -24.83
CA ALA A 336 12.20 18.41 -24.26
C ALA A 336 11.08 18.97 -25.16
N GLU A 337 11.32 19.04 -26.47
CA GLU A 337 10.33 19.43 -27.48
C GLU A 337 9.12 18.49 -27.47
N SER A 338 9.35 17.17 -27.56
CA SER A 338 8.27 16.18 -27.63
C SER A 338 7.36 16.22 -26.39
N TYR A 339 7.93 16.35 -25.20
CA TYR A 339 7.16 16.43 -23.96
C TYR A 339 6.39 17.75 -23.86
N ALA A 340 7.00 18.86 -24.26
CA ALA A 340 6.31 20.15 -24.28
C ALA A 340 5.16 20.17 -25.28
N ALA A 341 5.36 19.61 -26.48
CA ALA A 341 4.30 19.46 -27.48
C ALA A 341 3.13 18.65 -26.93
N GLN A 342 3.41 17.52 -26.27
CA GLN A 342 2.39 16.67 -25.66
C GLN A 342 1.61 17.40 -24.55
N MET A 343 2.30 18.15 -23.69
CA MET A 343 1.63 18.91 -22.61
C MET A 343 0.79 20.07 -23.14
N ILE A 344 1.22 20.73 -24.22
CA ILE A 344 0.43 21.77 -24.90
C ILE A 344 -0.80 21.15 -25.56
N GLU A 345 -0.65 20.03 -26.26
CA GLU A 345 -1.76 19.34 -26.92
C GLU A 345 -2.83 18.90 -25.91
N GLN A 346 -2.41 18.40 -24.75
CA GLN A 346 -3.29 18.01 -23.65
C GLN A 346 -3.88 19.19 -22.88
N GLY A 347 -3.50 20.44 -23.21
CA GLY A 347 -3.98 21.65 -22.52
C GLY A 347 -3.44 21.81 -21.10
N ARG A 348 -2.46 20.99 -20.69
CA ARG A 348 -1.81 21.05 -19.37
C ARG A 348 -0.77 22.17 -19.30
N LEU A 349 -0.20 22.56 -20.44
CA LEU A 349 0.73 23.67 -20.59
C LEU A 349 0.15 24.69 -21.58
N ALA A 350 0.15 25.97 -21.23
CA ALA A 350 -0.26 27.02 -22.17
C ALA A 350 0.95 27.61 -22.87
N GLY A 351 1.00 27.46 -24.19
CA GLY A 351 2.10 27.98 -25.01
C GLY A 351 2.02 27.51 -26.46
N TYR A 352 3.01 27.87 -27.24
CA TYR A 352 3.23 27.37 -28.60
C TYR A 352 4.71 27.11 -28.84
N ILE A 353 4.99 26.31 -29.87
CA ILE A 353 6.34 25.88 -30.23
C ILE A 353 6.66 26.46 -31.61
N ASP A 354 7.80 27.15 -31.72
CA ASP A 354 8.42 27.50 -32.98
C ASP A 354 9.52 26.47 -33.28
N GLN A 355 9.22 25.57 -34.21
CA GLN A 355 10.13 24.49 -34.57
C GLN A 355 11.28 24.95 -35.47
N ILE A 356 11.11 26.06 -36.21
CA ILE A 356 12.16 26.58 -37.11
C ILE A 356 13.25 27.24 -36.27
N ASP A 357 12.86 28.10 -35.34
CA ASP A 357 13.78 28.81 -34.46
C ASP A 357 14.17 27.99 -33.22
N ARG A 358 13.52 26.84 -32.98
CA ARG A 358 13.74 25.93 -31.84
C ARG A 358 13.45 26.57 -30.48
N PHE A 359 12.35 27.33 -30.40
CA PHE A 359 11.90 28.00 -29.16
C PHE A 359 10.51 27.55 -28.72
N ILE A 360 10.30 27.54 -27.42
CA ILE A 360 8.98 27.40 -26.79
C ILE A 360 8.58 28.74 -26.20
N PHE A 361 7.36 29.19 -26.48
CA PHE A 361 6.77 30.41 -25.93
C PHE A 361 5.65 30.06 -24.96
N PHE A 362 5.73 30.57 -23.72
CA PHE A 362 4.79 30.28 -22.66
C PHE A 362 3.72 31.38 -22.51
N GLU A 363 2.45 30.98 -22.43
CA GLU A 363 1.29 31.87 -22.39
C GLU A 363 0.63 32.00 -21.01
N GLY A 364 1.19 31.39 -19.97
CA GLY A 364 0.67 31.40 -18.59
C GLY A 364 0.25 30.01 -18.14
N GLU A 365 -0.72 29.92 -17.23
CA GLU A 365 -1.17 28.63 -16.71
C GLU A 365 -2.05 27.85 -17.71
N GLY A 366 -1.81 26.55 -17.81
CA GLY A 366 -2.63 25.63 -18.59
C GLY A 366 -4.07 25.58 -18.05
N SER A 367 -5.06 25.68 -18.93
CA SER A 367 -6.48 25.65 -18.55
C SER A 367 -7.10 24.25 -18.50
N GLY A 368 -6.35 23.20 -18.85
CA GLY A 368 -6.88 21.83 -18.96
C GLY A 368 -7.74 21.56 -20.20
N GLU A 369 -8.08 22.59 -20.98
CA GLU A 369 -8.80 22.48 -22.26
C GLU A 369 -7.89 22.80 -23.45
N ARG A 370 -8.04 22.06 -24.56
CA ARG A 370 -7.33 22.30 -25.83
C ARG A 370 -7.81 23.63 -26.43
N LYS A 371 -6.98 24.66 -26.36
CA LYS A 371 -7.30 26.00 -26.88
C LYS A 371 -6.86 26.12 -28.34
N THR A 372 -7.81 26.36 -29.24
CA THR A 372 -7.59 26.40 -30.71
C THR A 372 -7.34 27.79 -31.29
N LYS A 373 -7.36 28.86 -30.49
CA LYS A 373 -7.20 30.25 -30.97
C LYS A 373 -6.06 30.96 -30.22
N HIS A 374 -5.01 31.32 -30.97
CA HIS A 374 -3.79 31.96 -30.48
C HIS A 374 -3.81 33.50 -30.58
N ALA A 375 -4.45 34.07 -31.62
CA ALA A 375 -4.27 35.49 -31.96
C ALA A 375 -4.95 36.51 -31.03
N GLU A 376 -6.03 36.15 -30.33
CA GLU A 376 -6.78 37.11 -29.48
C GLU A 376 -6.17 37.30 -28.07
N ARG A 377 -5.14 36.53 -27.67
CA ARG A 377 -4.60 36.56 -26.30
C ARG A 377 -3.41 37.48 -26.07
N ALA A 378 -2.56 37.75 -27.06
CA ALA A 378 -1.34 38.52 -26.84
C ALA A 378 -1.62 39.95 -26.33
N VAL A 379 -2.55 40.66 -27.00
CA VAL A 379 -2.95 42.02 -26.61
C VAL A 379 -3.67 42.06 -25.25
N GLY A 380 -4.47 41.03 -24.94
CA GLY A 380 -5.14 40.92 -23.64
C GLY A 380 -4.20 40.55 -22.48
N LYS A 381 -3.08 39.86 -22.75
CA LYS A 381 -2.14 39.39 -21.72
C LYS A 381 -1.34 40.56 -21.11
N GLU A 382 -0.85 41.47 -21.94
CA GLU A 382 -0.09 42.64 -21.48
C GLU A 382 -0.97 43.59 -20.65
N VAL A 383 -2.20 43.83 -21.09
CA VAL A 383 -3.18 44.63 -20.35
C VAL A 383 -3.53 43.98 -19.01
N ARG A 384 -3.80 42.67 -18.97
CA ARG A 384 -4.06 41.95 -17.71
C ARG A 384 -2.87 41.98 -16.76
N LYS A 385 -1.64 41.89 -17.28
CA LYS A 385 -0.43 42.01 -16.46
C LYS A 385 -0.29 43.42 -15.89
N TRP A 386 -0.62 44.44 -16.68
CA TRP A 386 -0.66 45.81 -16.20
C TRP A 386 -1.71 46.00 -15.09
N ASP A 387 -2.94 45.50 -15.29
CA ASP A 387 -4.01 45.52 -14.27
C ASP A 387 -3.57 44.82 -12.97
N ALA A 388 -2.96 43.63 -13.08
CA ALA A 388 -2.46 42.89 -11.92
C ALA A 388 -1.34 43.64 -11.18
N ASN A 389 -0.45 44.33 -11.89
CA ASN A 389 0.59 45.16 -11.27
C ASN A 389 -0.01 46.37 -10.54
N VAL A 390 -1.02 47.02 -11.13
CA VAL A 390 -1.73 48.14 -10.49
C VAL A 390 -2.46 47.66 -9.22
N GLN A 391 -3.13 46.51 -9.29
CA GLN A 391 -3.77 45.89 -8.13
C GLN A 391 -2.75 45.56 -7.04
N SER A 392 -1.64 44.90 -7.38
CA SER A 392 -0.58 44.56 -6.42
C SER A 392 0.00 45.79 -5.73
N LEU A 393 0.22 46.88 -6.47
CA LEU A 393 0.69 48.13 -5.90
C LEU A 393 -0.32 48.73 -4.92
N ALA A 394 -1.61 48.71 -5.27
CA ALA A 394 -2.67 49.20 -4.39
C ALA A 394 -2.78 48.37 -3.10
N GLU A 395 -2.69 47.04 -3.21
CA GLU A 395 -2.69 46.12 -2.05
C GLU A 395 -1.46 46.35 -1.14
N GLU A 396 -0.28 46.63 -1.71
CA GLU A 396 0.91 46.98 -0.93
C GLU A 396 0.77 48.31 -0.20
N VAL A 397 0.18 49.32 -0.84
CA VAL A 397 -0.11 50.61 -0.19
C VAL A 397 -1.07 50.42 0.98
N GLU A 398 -2.14 49.64 0.81
CA GLU A 398 -3.10 49.34 1.89
C GLU A 398 -2.42 48.60 3.05
N LYS A 399 -1.55 47.63 2.74
CA LYS A 399 -0.77 46.89 3.74
C LYS A 399 0.16 47.80 4.53
N ILE A 400 0.87 48.72 3.85
CA ILE A 400 1.74 49.71 4.51
C ILE A 400 0.91 50.64 5.38
N THR A 401 -0.23 51.12 4.89
CA THR A 401 -1.16 52.00 5.61
C THR A 401 -1.66 51.33 6.89
N THR A 402 -2.08 50.06 6.80
CA THR A 402 -2.49 49.25 7.96
C THR A 402 -1.34 49.05 8.96
N LEU A 403 -0.11 48.85 8.48
CA LEU A 403 1.07 48.72 9.35
C LEU A 403 1.41 50.04 10.06
N ILE A 404 1.25 51.18 9.39
CA ILE A 404 1.43 52.51 9.99
C ILE A 404 0.37 52.74 11.06
N GLN A 405 -0.92 52.50 10.75
CA GLN A 405 -2.01 52.62 11.72
C GLN A 405 -1.76 51.79 12.99
N ASN A 406 -1.29 50.55 12.84
CA ASN A 406 -1.04 49.65 13.96
C ASN A 406 0.19 50.02 14.79
N ARG A 407 1.24 50.59 14.17
CA ARG A 407 2.50 50.91 14.87
C ARG A 407 2.60 52.34 15.36
N GLN A 408 1.95 53.29 14.67
CA GLN A 408 1.98 54.72 14.96
C GLN A 408 0.57 55.31 14.78
N PRO A 409 -0.37 55.01 15.70
CA PRO A 409 -1.76 55.44 15.59
C PRO A 409 -1.90 56.97 15.66
N GLU A 410 -1.14 57.65 16.51
CA GLU A 410 -1.18 59.12 16.67
C GLU A 410 -0.78 59.84 15.36
N PHE A 411 0.30 59.41 14.71
CA PHE A 411 0.73 59.95 13.41
C PHE A 411 -0.31 59.67 12.31
N TYR A 412 -0.95 58.49 12.34
CA TYR A 412 -1.98 58.13 11.39
C TYR A 412 -3.23 59.01 11.54
N GLU A 413 -3.69 59.25 12.78
CA GLU A 413 -4.85 60.10 13.08
C GLU A 413 -4.61 61.57 12.69
N GLU A 414 -3.41 62.11 12.94
CA GLU A 414 -3.08 63.50 12.57
C GLU A 414 -3.03 63.73 11.05
N ASN A 415 -2.58 62.73 10.27
CA ASN A 415 -2.33 62.89 8.83
C ASN A 415 -3.44 62.34 7.91
N MET A 416 -4.38 61.54 8.43
CA MET A 416 -5.52 61.00 7.66
C MET A 416 -6.83 61.74 7.89
N ALA A 417 -6.87 62.73 8.81
CA ALA A 417 -8.06 63.52 9.14
C ALA A 417 -8.25 64.80 8.29
N HIS A 418 -7.40 65.02 7.28
CA HIS A 418 -7.50 66.08 6.29
C HIS A 418 -7.79 65.50 4.90
#